data_AF-A0A350QW77-F1
#
_entry.id   AF-A0A350QW77-F1
#
_cell.length_a   1.000
_cell.length_b   1.000
_cell.length_c   1.000
_cell.angle_alpha   90.00
_cell.angle_beta   90.00
_cell.angle_gamma   90.00
#
_symmetry.space_group_name_H-M   'P 1'
#
loop_
_entity.id
_entity.type
_entity.pdbx_description
1 polymer ?
#
loop_
_entity_poly.entity_id
_entity_poly.type
_entity_poly.pdbx_seq_one_letter_code
_entity_poly.pdbx_strand_id
1 'polypeptide(L)'
;MRENDSDSQMPIKSFEHCIEQVVRFHFPNERGFHFTHWNARTISIDPLWVRASVIEFIKSFQGNLRGLILVSGLRESLLKGGKRWTAKKEREYQELRCFIEALVLRYAQENQDLSVLFF
;
A
#
# COMPACT_ATOMS: atom_id res chain seq x y z
N MET A 1 8.00 -20.21 -31.58
CA MET A 1 6.86 -19.33 -31.22
C MET A 1 6.64 -19.44 -29.72
N ARG A 2 7.18 -18.49 -28.93
CA ARG A 2 6.82 -18.11 -27.54
C ARG A 2 7.89 -17.14 -27.03
N GLU A 3 7.91 -15.96 -27.63
CA GLU A 3 8.45 -14.74 -27.02
C GLU A 3 7.21 -13.92 -26.65
N ASN A 4 6.70 -14.00 -25.42
CA ASN A 4 5.63 -13.09 -24.97
C ASN A 4 5.41 -13.00 -23.45
N ASP A 5 6.38 -13.39 -22.62
CA ASP A 5 6.31 -13.15 -21.16
C ASP A 5 7.42 -12.18 -20.71
N SER A 6 7.74 -11.17 -21.53
CA SER A 6 8.58 -10.07 -21.10
C SER A 6 7.75 -9.11 -20.23
N ASP A 7 7.77 -9.35 -18.92
CA ASP A 7 7.83 -8.34 -17.83
C ASP A 7 7.00 -7.05 -18.00
N SER A 8 5.85 -7.14 -18.66
CA SER A 8 5.01 -5.97 -18.91
C SER A 8 4.16 -5.74 -17.68
N GLN A 9 4.78 -5.18 -16.63
CA GLN A 9 4.04 -4.71 -15.46
C GLN A 9 2.91 -3.80 -15.97
N MET A 10 1.69 -4.07 -15.50
CA MET A 10 0.52 -3.30 -15.87
C MET A 10 0.81 -1.79 -15.64
N PRO A 11 0.44 -0.92 -16.60
CA PRO A 11 0.63 0.52 -16.45
C PRO A 11 -0.01 1.02 -15.16
N ILE A 12 0.66 1.95 -14.47
CA ILE A 12 0.24 2.46 -13.16
C ILE A 12 -1.24 2.89 -13.18
N LYS A 13 -1.68 3.63 -14.19
CA LYS A 13 -3.08 4.08 -14.32
C LYS A 13 -4.09 2.93 -14.38
N SER A 14 -3.77 1.85 -15.10
CA SER A 14 -4.63 0.67 -15.19
C SER A 14 -4.64 -0.10 -13.87
N PHE A 15 -3.51 -0.12 -13.16
CA PHE A 15 -3.42 -0.73 -11.84
C PHE A 15 -4.24 0.03 -10.79
N GLU A 16 -4.09 1.36 -10.71
CA GLU A 16 -4.91 2.22 -9.83
C GLU A 16 -6.41 2.00 -10.10
N HIS A 17 -6.82 1.97 -11.37
CA HIS A 17 -8.21 1.72 -11.73
C HIS A 17 -8.70 0.32 -11.27
N CYS A 18 -7.87 -0.71 -11.39
CA CYS A 18 -8.19 -2.05 -10.90
C CYS A 18 -8.40 -2.06 -9.38
N ILE A 19 -7.54 -1.36 -8.64
CA ILE A 19 -7.66 -1.20 -7.19
C ILE A 19 -8.97 -0.53 -6.82
N GLU A 20 -9.35 0.56 -7.50
CA GLU A 20 -10.65 1.21 -7.28
C GLU A 20 -11.82 0.24 -7.51
N GLN A 21 -11.76 -0.60 -8.55
CA GLN A 21 -12.80 -1.60 -8.82
C GLN A 21 -12.87 -2.65 -7.72
N VAL A 22 -11.73 -3.21 -7.28
CA VAL A 22 -11.69 -4.24 -6.22
C VAL A 22 -12.30 -3.72 -4.92
N VAL A 23 -11.96 -2.48 -4.53
CA VAL A 23 -12.54 -1.88 -3.32
C VAL A 23 -14.05 -1.70 -3.46
N ARG A 24 -14.52 -1.19 -4.62
CA ARG A 24 -15.96 -1.03 -4.89
C ARG A 24 -16.71 -2.36 -4.83
N PHE A 25 -16.13 -3.44 -5.34
CA PHE A 25 -16.76 -4.77 -5.32
C PHE A 25 -16.77 -5.39 -3.92
N HIS A 26 -15.73 -5.14 -3.11
CA HIS A 26 -15.65 -5.70 -1.76
C HIS A 26 -16.51 -4.93 -0.74
N PHE A 27 -16.73 -3.63 -0.96
CA PHE A 27 -17.52 -2.76 -0.05
C PHE A 27 -18.65 -2.00 -0.79
N PRO A 28 -19.58 -2.69 -1.47
CA PRO A 28 -20.55 -2.05 -2.36
C PRO A 28 -21.59 -1.16 -1.63
N ASN A 29 -21.82 -1.40 -0.34
CA ASN A 29 -22.88 -0.75 0.44
C ASN A 29 -22.36 0.21 1.54
N GLU A 30 -21.04 0.35 1.70
CA GLU A 30 -20.47 1.22 2.74
C GLU A 30 -20.29 2.66 2.22
N ARG A 31 -21.37 3.46 2.26
CA ARG A 31 -21.38 4.87 1.80
C ARG A 31 -20.51 5.86 2.62
N GLY A 32 -19.70 5.37 3.56
CA GLY A 32 -18.71 6.15 4.31
C GLY A 32 -17.31 5.51 4.30
N PHE A 33 -17.10 4.47 3.51
CA PHE A 33 -15.82 3.79 3.43
C PHE A 33 -14.86 4.57 2.55
N HIS A 34 -13.93 5.27 3.18
CA HIS A 34 -12.82 5.91 2.48
C HIS A 34 -11.69 4.91 2.28
N PHE A 35 -10.99 5.00 1.17
CA PHE A 35 -9.74 4.27 1.00
C PHE A 35 -8.72 5.14 0.31
N THR A 36 -7.45 4.83 0.55
CA THR A 36 -6.33 5.41 -0.17
C THR A 36 -5.38 4.30 -0.58
N HIS A 37 -4.67 4.51 -1.68
CA HIS A 37 -3.73 3.54 -2.21
C HIS A 37 -2.34 4.15 -2.32
N TRP A 38 -1.38 3.45 -1.75
CA TRP A 38 0.04 3.76 -1.83
C TRP A 38 0.76 2.72 -2.69
N ASN A 39 1.22 3.15 -3.85
CA ASN A 39 2.03 2.32 -4.75
C ASN A 39 3.52 2.58 -4.50
N ALA A 40 4.14 1.72 -3.68
CA ALA A 40 5.54 1.85 -3.30
C ALA A 40 6.51 1.74 -4.48
N ARG A 41 6.09 1.19 -5.64
CA ARG A 41 6.94 1.16 -6.84
C ARG A 41 7.32 2.56 -7.33
N THR A 42 6.47 3.54 -7.07
CA THR A 42 6.59 4.90 -7.63
C THR A 42 7.35 5.88 -6.72
N ILE A 43 7.48 5.56 -5.43
CA ILE A 43 8.04 6.45 -4.40
C ILE A 43 9.16 5.70 -3.66
N SER A 44 10.11 6.41 -3.05
CA SER A 44 11.11 5.75 -2.21
C SER A 44 10.47 5.10 -0.98
N ILE A 45 10.98 3.93 -0.60
CA ILE A 45 10.58 3.22 0.63
C ILE A 45 11.53 3.52 1.81
N ASP A 46 12.36 4.56 1.71
CA ASP A 46 13.17 5.00 2.84
C ASP A 46 12.25 5.40 4.02
N PRO A 47 12.66 5.12 5.29
CA PRO A 47 11.78 5.28 6.45
C PRO A 47 11.15 6.68 6.59
N LEU A 48 11.85 7.73 6.18
CA LEU A 48 11.34 9.11 6.21
C LEU A 48 10.19 9.32 5.21
N TRP A 49 10.33 8.80 3.98
CA TRP A 49 9.31 8.90 2.93
C TRP A 49 8.09 8.05 3.25
N VAL A 50 8.31 6.85 3.80
CA VAL A 50 7.25 5.99 4.30
C VAL A 50 6.46 6.72 5.39
N ARG A 51 7.16 7.30 6.37
CA ARG A 51 6.51 8.05 7.45
C ARG A 51 5.70 9.24 6.94
N ALA A 52 6.25 10.04 6.02
CA ALA A 52 5.55 11.17 5.45
C ALA A 52 4.27 10.72 4.73
N SER A 53 4.37 9.70 3.87
CA SER A 53 3.24 9.15 3.11
C SER A 53 2.13 8.64 4.03
N VAL A 54 2.49 7.83 5.04
CA VAL A 54 1.51 7.26 5.99
C VAL A 54 0.80 8.36 6.78
N ILE A 55 1.51 9.40 7.23
CA ILE A 55 0.88 10.51 7.94
C ILE A 55 -0.06 11.30 7.03
N GLU A 56 0.30 11.53 5.77
CA GLU A 56 -0.60 12.17 4.80
C GLU A 56 -1.85 11.34 4.54
N PHE A 57 -1.72 10.03 4.41
CA PHE A 57 -2.86 9.13 4.27
C PHE A 57 -3.79 9.23 5.47
N ILE A 58 -3.28 9.11 6.69
CA ILE A 58 -4.12 9.19 7.90
C ILE A 58 -4.84 10.55 7.97
N LYS A 59 -4.18 11.64 7.59
CA LYS A 59 -4.80 12.97 7.51
C LYS A 59 -5.90 13.05 6.46
N SER A 60 -5.81 12.29 5.35
CA SER A 60 -6.87 12.29 4.33
C SER A 60 -8.17 11.63 4.82
N PHE A 61 -8.11 10.83 5.90
CA PHE A 61 -9.30 10.25 6.55
C PHE A 61 -9.98 11.19 7.55
N GLN A 62 -9.53 12.43 7.75
CA GLN A 62 -10.15 13.34 8.73
C GLN A 62 -11.64 13.55 8.43
N GLY A 63 -12.49 13.15 9.39
CA GLY A 63 -13.95 13.15 9.27
C GLY A 63 -14.58 11.78 8.98
N ASN A 64 -13.79 10.80 8.54
CA ASN A 64 -14.22 9.42 8.36
C ASN A 64 -13.77 8.56 9.54
N LEU A 65 -14.72 7.84 10.14
CA LEU A 65 -14.48 6.93 11.26
C LEU A 65 -13.93 5.58 10.81
N ARG A 66 -14.05 5.23 9.52
CA ARG A 66 -13.61 3.94 8.99
C ARG A 66 -12.90 4.12 7.66
N GLY A 67 -11.82 3.38 7.44
CA GLY A 67 -11.11 3.46 6.18
C GLY A 67 -10.06 2.38 5.95
N LEU A 68 -9.61 2.29 4.71
CA LEU A 68 -8.63 1.29 4.28
C LEU A 68 -7.44 1.95 3.59
N ILE A 69 -6.24 1.62 4.07
CA ILE A 69 -4.97 1.98 3.44
C ILE A 69 -4.48 0.76 2.68
N LEU A 70 -4.48 0.87 1.36
CA LEU A 70 -3.96 -0.15 0.46
C LEU A 70 -2.50 0.16 0.19
N VAL A 71 -1.61 -0.80 0.42
CA VAL A 71 -0.18 -0.66 0.18
C VAL A 71 0.27 -1.72 -0.82
N SER A 72 0.71 -1.29 -1.99
CA SER A 72 1.19 -2.19 -3.02
C SER A 72 2.65 -1.98 -3.36
N GLY A 73 3.28 -3.00 -3.94
CA GLY A 73 4.56 -2.81 -4.61
C GLY A 73 5.78 -2.81 -3.68
N LEU A 74 5.61 -3.18 -2.40
CA LEU A 74 6.69 -3.20 -1.42
C LEU A 74 7.78 -4.20 -1.79
N ARG A 75 7.39 -5.41 -2.24
CA ARG A 75 8.33 -6.47 -2.61
C ARG A 75 9.18 -6.05 -3.80
N GLU A 76 8.55 -5.47 -4.81
CA GLU A 76 9.16 -4.94 -6.02
C GLU A 76 10.12 -3.81 -5.68
N SER A 77 9.74 -2.93 -4.76
CA SER A 77 10.57 -1.82 -4.30
C SER A 77 11.81 -2.30 -3.56
N LEU A 78 11.68 -3.33 -2.73
CA LEU A 78 12.80 -3.98 -2.04
C LEU A 78 13.72 -4.76 -2.98
N LEU A 79 13.17 -5.23 -4.11
CA LEU A 79 13.89 -5.94 -5.17
C LEU A 79 14.51 -5.01 -6.21
N LYS A 80 14.28 -3.69 -6.20
CA LYS A 80 14.89 -2.77 -7.18
C LYS A 80 16.41 -2.96 -7.25
N GLY A 81 16.89 -3.49 -8.37
CA GLY A 81 18.31 -3.80 -8.63
C GLY A 81 18.79 -5.20 -8.22
N GLY A 82 17.96 -6.01 -7.55
CA GLY A 82 18.26 -7.39 -7.13
C GLY A 82 17.37 -8.42 -7.84
N LYS A 83 17.92 -9.61 -8.13
CA LYS A 83 17.18 -10.67 -8.85
C LYS A 83 16.48 -11.69 -7.96
N ARG A 84 16.79 -11.77 -6.66
CA ARG A 84 16.36 -12.87 -5.79
C ARG A 84 15.80 -12.38 -4.47
N TRP A 85 14.64 -12.94 -4.10
CA TRP A 85 14.09 -12.79 -2.75
C TRP A 85 14.91 -13.63 -1.77
N THR A 86 15.57 -12.97 -0.82
CA THR A 86 16.40 -13.62 0.20
C THR A 86 15.74 -13.53 1.58
N ALA A 87 16.20 -14.33 2.54
CA ALA A 87 15.72 -14.22 3.93
C ALA A 87 15.95 -12.82 4.53
N LYS A 88 17.03 -12.14 4.13
CA LYS A 88 17.27 -10.74 4.50
C LYS A 88 16.17 -9.82 3.94
N LYS A 89 15.77 -10.00 2.68
CA LYS A 89 14.70 -9.23 2.05
C LYS A 89 13.32 -9.50 2.65
N GLU A 90 13.04 -10.75 3.02
CA GLU A 90 11.83 -11.09 3.77
C GLU A 90 11.81 -10.37 5.12
N ARG A 91 12.93 -10.35 5.85
CA ARG A 91 13.03 -9.61 7.10
C ARG A 91 12.81 -8.10 6.91
N GLU A 92 13.48 -7.49 5.93
CA GLU A 92 13.29 -6.07 5.58
C GLU A 92 11.82 -5.76 5.24
N TYR A 93 11.15 -6.66 4.52
CA TYR A 93 9.72 -6.54 4.18
C TYR A 93 8.82 -6.56 5.41
N GLN A 94 9.04 -7.52 6.32
CA GLN A 94 8.25 -7.61 7.55
C GLN A 94 8.51 -6.41 8.48
N GLU A 95 9.76 -5.99 8.64
CA GLU A 95 10.11 -4.80 9.42
C GLU A 95 9.42 -3.54 8.87
N LEU A 96 9.39 -3.38 7.54
CA LEU A 96 8.70 -2.27 6.89
C LEU A 96 7.18 -2.31 7.09
N ARG A 97 6.55 -3.50 7.00
CA ARG A 97 5.12 -3.66 7.29
C ARG A 97 4.78 -3.29 8.73
N CYS A 98 5.53 -3.83 9.69
CA CYS A 98 5.34 -3.50 11.10
C CYS A 98 5.56 -2.00 11.36
N PHE A 99 6.52 -1.37 10.68
CA PHE A 99 6.72 0.07 10.78
C PHE A 99 5.52 0.87 10.29
N ILE A 100 4.94 0.49 9.15
CA ILE A 100 3.73 1.13 8.60
C ILE A 100 2.54 0.94 9.54
N GLU A 101 2.29 -0.29 10.01
CA GLU A 101 1.22 -0.60 10.96
C GLU A 101 1.37 0.20 12.26
N ALA A 102 2.58 0.28 12.81
CA ALA A 102 2.86 1.06 14.01
C ALA A 102 2.63 2.56 13.80
N LEU A 103 2.94 3.10 12.62
CA LEU A 103 2.63 4.49 12.29
C LEU A 103 1.12 4.71 12.20
N VAL A 104 0.37 3.80 11.56
CA VAL A 104 -1.09 3.90 11.48
C VAL A 104 -1.71 3.87 12.86
N LEU A 105 -1.34 2.91 13.70
CA LEU A 105 -1.83 2.82 15.08
C LEU A 105 -1.48 4.06 15.92
N ARG A 106 -0.30 4.65 15.72
CA ARG A 106 0.16 5.82 16.49
C ARG A 106 -0.58 7.11 16.13
N TYR A 107 -1.00 7.25 14.87
CA TYR A 107 -1.55 8.50 14.34
C TYR A 107 -3.06 8.44 14.07
N ALA A 108 -3.67 7.26 14.09
CA ALA A 108 -5.13 7.12 14.08
C ALA A 108 -5.76 7.78 15.30
N GLN A 109 -6.93 8.40 15.13
CA GLN A 109 -7.72 8.94 16.25
C GLN A 109 -8.40 7.81 17.04
N GLU A 110 -8.75 8.05 18.31
CA GLU A 110 -9.31 7.03 19.22
C GLU A 110 -10.57 6.32 18.68
N ASN A 111 -11.36 6.99 17.83
CA ASN A 111 -12.58 6.43 17.24
C ASN A 111 -12.42 6.06 15.75
N GLN A 112 -11.21 6.06 15.22
CA GLN A 112 -10.94 5.67 13.83
C GLN A 112 -10.59 4.18 13.72
N ASP A 113 -11.39 3.46 12.94
CA ASP A 113 -11.15 2.10 12.49
C ASP A 113 -10.43 2.11 11.14
N LEU A 114 -9.09 2.17 11.18
CA LEU A 114 -8.25 2.13 9.98
C LEU A 114 -7.66 0.74 9.80
N SER A 115 -7.90 0.14 8.64
CA SER A 115 -7.28 -1.11 8.22
C SER A 115 -6.13 -0.85 7.25
N VAL A 116 -5.10 -1.68 7.28
CA VAL A 116 -4.00 -1.66 6.30
C VAL A 116 -3.95 -3.01 5.59
N LEU A 117 -3.90 -2.99 4.26
CA LEU A 117 -3.80 -4.20 3.44
C LEU A 117 -2.59 -4.10 2.52
N PHE A 118 -1.76 -5.15 2.52
CA PHE A 118 -0.53 -5.25 1.74
C PHE A 118 -0.69 -6.28 0.61
N PHE A 119 -0.31 -5.93 -0.62
CA PHE A 119 -0.36 -6.83 -1.79
C PHE A 119 0.73 -6.55 -2.83
#